data_AF-A0A7J0AKP7-F1
#
_entry.id   AF-A0A7J0AKP7-F1
#
_cell.length_a   1.000
_cell.length_b   1.000
_cell.length_c   1.000
_cell.angle_alpha   90.00
_cell.angle_beta   90.00
_cell.angle_gamma   90.00
#
_symmetry.space_group_name_H-M   'P 1'
#
loop_
_entity.id
_entity.type
_entity.pdbx_description
1 polymer ?
#
loop_
_entity_poly.entity_id
_entity_poly.type
_entity_poly.pdbx_seq_one_letter_code
_entity_poly.pdbx_strand_id
1 'polypeptide(L)'
;MKIEELRYSKGESSRSIPYDSPNFVKNNDGSVDIAGLGVEETDYTKGSPFLSTRIIFILSGGTKREKDYFRPLKTDGQIHSVKIAFRSKEGQGLKPYELRFLANEFIETRLFVTEDNSTFHIEEDDIIYLLQDVDEFSEEIKGYLKDNEQSNSYQWIISNPSFETWLFYHYYDEPSALSAGLAMSEHDRSNWVKEHLNTIIPGGVKTTQALYVVERAIENSKNNYSEHEGFPSVYSTQMHIVAESILHEMDEEFSQMKKRREEKIEYYKNLGNQEER
;
A
#
# COMPACT_ATOMS: atom_id res chain seq x y z
N MET A 1 15.02 -16.93 33.34
CA MET A 1 16.00 -17.84 32.73
C MET A 1 17.01 -16.95 32.01
N LYS A 2 18.26 -16.88 32.49
CA LYS A 2 19.27 -15.94 31.99
C LYS A 2 20.03 -16.59 30.83
N ILE A 3 20.12 -15.88 29.71
CA ILE A 3 20.60 -16.35 28.39
C ILE A 3 22.15 -16.35 28.32
N GLU A 4 22.83 -15.92 29.38
CA GLU A 4 24.28 -15.64 29.41
C GLU A 4 25.17 -16.90 29.60
N GLU A 5 24.60 -18.11 29.64
CA GLU A 5 25.36 -19.36 29.87
C GLU A 5 25.51 -20.27 28.64
N LEU A 6 25.05 -19.86 27.45
CA LEU A 6 25.23 -20.66 26.23
C LEU A 6 26.50 -20.25 25.47
N ARG A 7 27.62 -20.91 25.78
CA ARG A 7 28.86 -20.85 24.98
C ARG A 7 28.79 -21.84 23.81
N TYR A 8 28.82 -21.29 22.60
CA TYR A 8 29.00 -22.03 21.34
C TYR A 8 30.41 -22.65 21.27
N SER A 9 30.50 -23.92 20.85
CA SER A 9 31.73 -24.57 20.42
C SER A 9 31.49 -25.20 19.04
N LYS A 10 32.19 -24.70 18.02
CA LYS A 10 32.23 -25.29 16.67
C LYS A 10 33.21 -26.47 16.70
N GLY A 11 32.72 -27.64 16.30
CA GLY A 11 33.54 -28.79 15.93
C GLY A 11 33.00 -29.39 14.64
N GLU A 12 33.79 -29.33 13.57
CA GLU A 12 33.53 -30.00 12.30
C GLU A 12 33.39 -31.51 12.51
N SER A 13 32.36 -32.12 11.91
CA SER A 13 32.42 -33.53 11.57
C SER A 13 31.65 -33.78 10.27
N SER A 14 32.41 -34.18 9.25
CA SER A 14 31.95 -34.72 7.99
C SER A 14 31.24 -36.05 8.21
N ARG A 15 30.03 -36.20 7.68
CA ARG A 15 29.40 -37.52 7.44
C ARG A 15 28.78 -37.55 6.06
N SER A 16 29.33 -38.44 5.23
CA SER A 16 28.84 -38.83 3.91
C SER A 16 27.49 -39.55 4.03
N ILE A 17 26.58 -39.26 3.10
CA ILE A 17 25.28 -39.91 2.97
C ILE A 17 25.45 -41.13 2.04
N PRO A 18 25.04 -42.35 2.43
CA PRO A 18 25.10 -43.52 1.56
C PRO A 18 24.07 -43.41 0.42
N TYR A 19 24.51 -43.71 -0.80
CA TYR A 19 23.64 -43.97 -1.96
C TYR A 19 23.00 -45.34 -1.78
N ASP A 20 21.70 -45.39 -1.46
CA ASP A 20 20.87 -46.56 -1.72
C ASP A 20 19.47 -46.11 -2.15
N SER A 21 19.17 -46.40 -3.42
CA SER A 21 17.93 -46.07 -4.12
C SER A 21 16.77 -46.91 -3.62
N PRO A 22 15.56 -46.36 -3.41
CA PRO A 22 14.37 -47.18 -3.20
C PRO A 22 13.92 -47.84 -4.52
N ASN A 23 13.69 -49.14 -4.46
CA ASN A 23 13.31 -50.00 -5.58
C ASN A 23 11.93 -49.66 -6.18
N PHE A 24 11.90 -49.54 -7.52
CA PHE A 24 10.68 -49.52 -8.34
C PHE A 24 9.95 -50.87 -8.25
N VAL A 25 8.68 -50.85 -7.82
CA VAL A 25 7.79 -52.01 -7.95
C VAL A 25 7.19 -52.01 -9.35
N LYS A 26 7.47 -53.07 -10.11
CA LYS A 26 6.87 -53.37 -11.41
C LYS A 26 5.45 -53.92 -11.20
N ASN A 27 4.46 -53.33 -11.85
CA ASN A 27 3.14 -53.94 -12.00
C ASN A 27 3.11 -54.80 -13.26
N ASN A 28 2.80 -56.08 -13.10
CA ASN A 28 2.47 -57.03 -14.17
C ASN A 28 0.94 -57.19 -14.23
N ASP A 29 0.43 -57.31 -15.45
CA ASP A 29 -0.97 -57.55 -15.81
C ASP A 29 -1.60 -58.77 -15.11
N GLY A 30 -2.87 -58.63 -14.73
CA GLY A 30 -3.73 -59.70 -14.24
C GLY A 30 -5.11 -59.21 -13.80
N SER A 31 -6.06 -59.25 -14.72
CA SER A 31 -7.48 -58.87 -14.60
C SER A 31 -8.23 -59.49 -13.41
N VAL A 32 -8.98 -58.66 -12.67
CA VAL A 32 -10.30 -59.05 -12.12
C VAL A 32 -11.21 -57.83 -12.17
N ASP A 33 -12.24 -57.90 -13.02
CA ASP A 33 -13.34 -56.94 -13.12
C ASP A 33 -14.12 -56.84 -11.81
N ILE A 34 -14.25 -55.63 -11.27
CA ILE A 34 -15.39 -55.25 -10.44
C ILE A 34 -16.08 -54.08 -11.14
N ALA A 35 -17.23 -54.41 -11.71
CA ALA A 35 -18.08 -53.52 -12.46
C ALA A 35 -18.59 -52.34 -11.62
N GLY A 36 -18.55 -51.15 -12.21
CA GLY A 36 -19.52 -50.09 -11.97
C GLY A 36 -19.13 -49.04 -10.94
N LEU A 37 -18.26 -48.10 -11.35
CA LEU A 37 -18.36 -46.65 -11.09
C LEU A 37 -17.23 -46.00 -11.88
N GLY A 38 -17.58 -45.26 -12.94
CA GLY A 38 -16.61 -44.58 -13.79
C GLY A 38 -15.78 -43.58 -12.98
N VAL A 39 -14.50 -43.85 -12.86
CA VAL A 39 -13.51 -42.82 -12.51
C VAL A 39 -13.11 -42.20 -13.83
N GLU A 40 -13.69 -41.04 -14.14
CA GLU A 40 -13.03 -40.14 -15.10
C GLU A 40 -11.68 -39.78 -14.48
N GLU A 41 -10.60 -40.24 -15.10
CA GLU A 41 -9.27 -39.69 -14.87
C GLU A 41 -9.32 -38.22 -15.31
N THR A 42 -9.66 -37.34 -14.37
CA THR A 42 -9.38 -35.92 -14.56
C THR A 42 -7.87 -35.79 -14.51
N ASP A 43 -7.26 -35.47 -15.65
CA ASP A 43 -5.90 -34.92 -15.74
C ASP A 43 -5.84 -33.55 -15.04
N TYR A 44 -6.12 -33.54 -13.74
CA TYR A 44 -5.99 -32.37 -12.90
C TYR A 44 -4.52 -32.17 -12.60
N THR A 45 -3.81 -31.53 -13.52
CA THR A 45 -2.61 -30.81 -13.15
C THR A 45 -3.04 -29.63 -12.30
N LYS A 46 -2.77 -29.70 -11.00
CA LYS A 46 -2.81 -28.54 -10.11
C LYS A 46 -1.76 -27.55 -10.61
N GLY A 47 -2.13 -26.72 -11.59
CA GLY A 47 -1.36 -25.53 -11.92
C GLY A 47 -1.20 -24.77 -10.62
N SER A 48 0.04 -24.58 -10.17
CA SER A 48 0.31 -23.77 -8.98
C SER A 48 -0.35 -22.41 -9.21
N PRO A 49 -1.33 -21.99 -8.40
CA PRO A 49 -1.83 -20.63 -8.48
C PRO A 49 -0.70 -19.75 -7.95
N PHE A 50 0.15 -19.26 -8.85
CA PHE A 50 1.06 -18.16 -8.54
C PHE A 50 0.20 -16.91 -8.59
N LEU A 51 -0.28 -16.46 -7.43
CA LEU A 51 -0.67 -15.07 -7.28
C LEU A 51 0.62 -14.25 -7.29
N SER A 52 0.88 -13.54 -8.39
CA SER A 52 1.93 -12.53 -8.43
C SER A 52 1.49 -11.37 -7.55
N THR A 53 1.76 -11.46 -6.24
CA THR A 53 1.53 -10.34 -5.33
C THR A 53 2.46 -9.20 -5.73
N ARG A 54 1.90 -8.06 -6.17
CA ARG A 54 2.64 -6.83 -6.37
C ARG A 54 2.93 -6.15 -5.03
N ILE A 55 4.14 -5.63 -4.88
CA ILE A 55 4.52 -4.84 -3.72
C ILE A 55 4.59 -3.37 -4.16
N ILE A 56 3.88 -2.51 -3.44
CA ILE A 56 3.92 -1.07 -3.63
C ILE A 56 4.75 -0.48 -2.50
N PHE A 57 5.87 0.14 -2.87
CA PHE A 57 6.83 0.73 -1.95
C PHE A 57 6.50 2.20 -1.70
N ILE A 58 6.35 2.57 -0.44
CA ILE A 58 5.93 3.91 -0.03
C ILE A 58 6.87 4.43 1.04
N LEU A 59 7.56 5.54 0.73
CA LEU A 59 8.21 6.40 1.71
C LEU A 59 7.31 7.61 1.94
N SER A 60 7.05 7.96 3.20
CA SER A 60 6.09 9.02 3.51
C SER A 60 6.62 10.06 4.48
N GLY A 61 6.40 11.33 4.14
CA GLY A 61 6.61 12.46 5.04
C GLY A 61 5.56 12.59 6.13
N GLY A 62 4.47 11.84 6.07
CA GLY A 62 3.49 11.72 7.16
C GLY A 62 3.54 10.35 7.84
N THR A 63 3.16 10.31 9.11
CA THR A 63 3.34 9.11 9.96
C THR A 63 2.05 8.33 10.19
N LYS A 64 0.93 9.04 10.34
CA LYS A 64 -0.32 8.44 10.81
C LYS A 64 -1.39 8.40 9.73
N ARG A 65 -1.70 9.52 9.08
CA ARG A 65 -2.86 9.59 8.17
C ARG A 65 -2.62 8.76 6.90
N GLU A 66 -1.44 8.88 6.32
CA GLU A 66 -1.01 8.17 5.11
C GLU A 66 -0.96 6.67 5.39
N LYS A 67 -0.38 6.27 6.51
CA LYS A 67 -0.37 4.86 6.95
C LYS A 67 -1.78 4.33 7.21
N ASP A 68 -2.61 5.08 7.91
CA ASP A 68 -4.00 4.71 8.21
C ASP A 68 -4.84 4.58 6.93
N TYR A 69 -4.53 5.37 5.89
CA TYR A 69 -5.21 5.32 4.60
C TYR A 69 -5.02 3.96 3.92
N PHE A 70 -3.81 3.41 3.94
CA PHE A 70 -3.50 2.10 3.35
C PHE A 70 -3.82 0.90 4.25
N ARG A 71 -4.21 1.15 5.51
CA ARG A 71 -4.51 0.11 6.50
C ARG A 71 -5.47 -0.98 6.01
N PRO A 72 -6.55 -0.68 5.26
CA PRO A 72 -7.46 -1.73 4.76
C PRO A 72 -6.73 -2.86 4.03
N LEU A 73 -5.72 -2.53 3.21
CA LEU A 73 -4.93 -3.49 2.44
C LEU A 73 -4.08 -4.42 3.32
N LYS A 74 -3.64 -3.94 4.49
CA LYS A 74 -2.90 -4.76 5.46
C LYS A 74 -3.82 -5.63 6.31
N THR A 75 -5.06 -5.19 6.55
CA THR A 75 -5.99 -5.84 7.50
C THR A 75 -6.96 -6.83 6.86
N ASP A 76 -7.29 -6.66 5.58
CA ASP A 76 -8.12 -7.64 4.87
C ASP A 76 -7.24 -8.80 4.39
N GLY A 77 -7.31 -9.92 5.12
CA GLY A 77 -6.52 -11.12 4.82
C GLY A 77 -6.92 -11.84 3.53
N GLN A 78 -7.94 -11.36 2.81
CA GLN A 78 -8.36 -11.88 1.50
C GLN A 78 -7.77 -11.08 0.33
N ILE A 79 -6.95 -10.06 0.61
CA ILE A 79 -6.21 -9.34 -0.42
C ILE A 79 -4.88 -10.05 -0.62
N HIS A 80 -4.64 -10.51 -1.84
CA HIS A 80 -3.46 -11.27 -2.20
C HIS A 80 -2.70 -10.65 -3.38
N SER A 81 -3.36 -9.82 -4.18
CA SER A 81 -2.74 -9.23 -5.36
C SER A 81 -1.80 -8.07 -5.02
N VAL A 82 -2.04 -7.33 -3.93
CA VAL A 82 -1.22 -6.16 -3.55
C VAL A 82 -0.77 -6.19 -2.09
N LYS A 83 0.46 -5.76 -1.83
CA LYS A 83 0.98 -5.46 -0.48
C LYS A 83 1.61 -4.08 -0.46
N ILE A 84 1.42 -3.35 0.64
CA ILE A 84 2.06 -2.06 0.86
C ILE A 84 3.28 -2.23 1.76
N ALA A 85 4.46 -1.92 1.24
CA ALA A 85 5.68 -1.76 2.00
C ALA A 85 5.83 -0.28 2.39
N PHE A 86 5.49 0.06 3.63
CA PHE A 86 5.44 1.45 4.11
C PHE A 86 6.60 1.78 5.05
N ARG A 87 7.22 2.93 4.85
CA ARG A 87 8.27 3.47 5.73
C ARG A 87 8.06 4.97 5.93
N SER A 88 8.08 5.37 7.20
CA SER A 88 8.13 6.76 7.64
C SER A 88 9.00 6.86 8.89
N LYS A 89 9.20 8.06 9.43
CA LYS A 89 9.95 8.33 10.65
C LYS A 89 8.98 8.66 11.78
N GLU A 90 8.96 7.84 12.83
CA GLU A 90 8.04 7.99 13.96
C GLU A 90 8.09 9.42 14.56
N GLY A 91 6.91 9.98 14.87
CA GLY A 91 6.75 11.29 15.49
C GLY A 91 6.74 12.47 14.53
N GLN A 92 7.71 12.56 13.61
CA GLN A 92 7.89 13.75 12.75
C GLN A 92 7.63 13.51 11.25
N GLY A 93 7.68 12.26 10.80
CA GLY A 93 7.68 11.94 9.36
C GLY A 93 9.03 12.23 8.70
N LEU A 94 9.20 11.77 7.46
CA LEU A 94 10.42 11.97 6.70
C LEU A 94 10.41 13.34 5.99
N LYS A 95 11.51 14.08 6.09
CA LYS A 95 11.70 15.31 5.31
C LYS A 95 12.03 14.99 3.84
N PRO A 96 11.87 15.94 2.90
CA PRO A 96 12.14 15.67 1.49
C PRO A 96 13.56 15.14 1.22
N TYR A 97 14.60 15.71 1.85
CA TYR A 97 15.95 15.15 1.72
C TYR A 97 16.09 13.72 2.27
N GLU A 98 15.39 13.38 3.37
CA GLU A 98 15.41 12.02 3.96
C GLU A 98 14.70 11.03 3.02
N LEU A 99 13.59 11.45 2.41
CA LEU A 99 12.85 10.67 1.40
C LEU A 99 13.75 10.31 0.21
N ARG A 100 14.40 11.31 -0.39
CA ARG A 100 15.32 11.09 -1.53
C ARG A 100 16.50 10.21 -1.14
N PHE A 101 17.11 10.48 0.02
CA PHE A 101 18.25 9.71 0.51
C PHE A 101 17.89 8.23 0.68
N LEU A 102 16.79 7.93 1.38
CA LEU A 102 16.34 6.55 1.60
C LEU A 102 15.94 5.86 0.29
N ALA A 103 15.28 6.55 -0.64
CA ALA A 103 14.96 5.97 -1.95
C ALA A 103 16.22 5.54 -2.69
N ASN A 104 17.23 6.41 -2.76
CA ASN A 104 18.51 6.07 -3.39
C ASN A 104 19.19 4.88 -2.68
N GLU A 105 19.23 4.88 -1.35
CA GLU A 105 19.79 3.77 -0.56
C GLU A 105 19.08 2.44 -0.86
N PHE A 106 17.75 2.44 -0.90
CA PHE A 106 16.97 1.22 -1.17
C PHE A 106 17.10 0.75 -2.62
N ILE A 107 17.23 1.67 -3.59
CA ILE A 107 17.48 1.32 -4.99
C ILE A 107 18.89 0.74 -5.16
N GLU A 108 19.91 1.34 -4.55
CA GLU A 108 21.29 0.86 -4.60
C GLU A 108 21.45 -0.51 -3.95
N THR A 109 20.81 -0.73 -2.80
CA THR A 109 20.86 -2.00 -2.06
C THR A 109 19.87 -3.05 -2.56
N ARG A 110 18.91 -2.67 -3.41
CA ARG A 110 17.76 -3.48 -3.85
C ARG A 110 16.96 -4.05 -2.67
N LEU A 111 16.91 -3.31 -1.57
CA LEU A 111 16.35 -3.77 -0.31
C LEU A 111 15.55 -2.65 0.37
N PHE A 112 14.23 -2.80 0.38
CA PHE A 112 13.35 -1.90 1.12
C PHE A 112 13.12 -2.41 2.54
N VAL A 113 13.28 -1.54 3.53
CA VAL A 113 13.01 -1.85 4.94
C VAL A 113 11.84 -1.00 5.43
N THR A 114 10.77 -1.66 5.86
CA THR A 114 9.58 -1.01 6.41
C THR A 114 9.81 -0.49 7.83
N GLU A 115 8.87 0.28 8.36
CA GLU A 115 8.87 0.73 9.76
C GLU A 115 8.82 -0.44 10.78
N ASP A 116 8.23 -1.58 10.42
CA ASP A 116 8.14 -2.78 11.28
C ASP A 116 9.32 -3.74 11.10
N ASN A 117 10.39 -3.28 10.46
CA ASN A 117 11.61 -4.03 10.13
C ASN A 117 11.36 -5.26 9.24
N SER A 118 10.26 -5.26 8.48
CA SER A 118 10.08 -6.19 7.38
C SER A 118 10.94 -5.76 6.20
N THR A 119 11.46 -6.74 5.48
CA THR A 119 12.39 -6.50 4.38
C THR A 119 11.84 -7.06 3.08
N PHE A 120 11.95 -6.28 2.01
CA PHE A 120 11.45 -6.61 0.69
C PHE A 120 12.53 -6.33 -0.37
N HIS A 121 12.63 -7.19 -1.39
CA HIS A 121 13.49 -6.95 -2.53
C HIS A 121 12.80 -6.01 -3.52
N ILE A 122 13.57 -5.09 -4.10
CA ILE A 122 13.10 -4.16 -5.15
C ILE A 122 13.57 -4.70 -6.50
N GLU A 123 12.64 -5.02 -7.38
CA GLU A 123 12.93 -5.46 -8.74
C GLU A 123 13.18 -4.27 -9.68
N GLU A 124 13.61 -4.50 -10.93
CA GLU A 124 13.99 -3.43 -11.87
C GLU A 124 12.83 -2.51 -12.28
N ASP A 125 11.62 -3.06 -12.28
CA ASP A 125 10.36 -2.48 -12.71
C ASP A 125 9.48 -2.03 -11.52
N ASP A 126 10.03 -2.09 -10.31
CA ASP A 126 9.41 -1.51 -9.12
C ASP A 126 9.68 -0.01 -8.98
N ILE A 127 8.65 0.70 -8.51
CA ILE A 127 8.69 2.13 -8.26
C ILE A 127 8.52 2.37 -6.77
N ILE A 128 9.40 3.18 -6.19
CA ILE A 128 9.25 3.72 -4.84
C ILE A 128 8.49 5.04 -4.92
N TYR A 129 7.31 5.11 -4.29
CA TYR A 129 6.54 6.34 -4.19
C TYR A 129 6.99 7.17 -2.99
N LEU A 130 7.38 8.41 -3.24
CA LEU A 130 7.78 9.41 -2.23
C LEU A 130 6.60 10.34 -1.95
N LEU A 131 5.80 10.02 -0.94
CA LEU A 131 4.62 10.81 -0.55
C LEU A 131 5.07 12.01 0.27
N GLN A 132 4.75 13.21 -0.22
CA GLN A 132 5.13 14.44 0.46
C GLN A 132 4.09 15.57 0.39
N ASP A 133 3.93 16.25 1.52
CA ASP A 133 3.16 17.49 1.63
C ASP A 133 3.99 18.68 1.15
N VAL A 134 3.35 19.69 0.55
CA VAL A 134 4.05 20.92 0.17
C VAL A 134 4.44 21.76 1.38
N ASP A 135 3.52 21.93 2.35
CA ASP A 135 3.64 22.77 3.56
C ASP A 135 4.74 23.86 3.59
N GLU A 136 5.87 23.65 4.28
CA GLU A 136 7.08 24.45 4.35
C GLU A 136 8.17 23.98 3.37
N PHE A 137 7.97 22.86 2.67
CA PHE A 137 8.94 22.20 1.81
C PHE A 137 8.86 22.56 0.31
N SER A 138 8.02 23.51 -0.08
CA SER A 138 7.77 23.90 -1.49
C SER A 138 9.03 24.12 -2.32
N GLU A 139 9.98 24.92 -1.82
CA GLU A 139 11.23 25.21 -2.55
C GLU A 139 12.17 24.01 -2.62
N GLU A 140 12.23 23.19 -1.56
CA GLU A 140 13.05 21.96 -1.52
C GLU A 140 12.52 20.94 -2.54
N ILE A 141 11.20 20.73 -2.57
CA ILE A 141 10.53 19.84 -3.53
C ILE A 141 10.77 20.32 -4.97
N LYS A 142 10.57 21.61 -5.26
CA LYS A 142 10.86 22.17 -6.60
C LYS A 142 12.31 21.96 -6.99
N GLY A 143 13.24 22.04 -6.04
CA GLY A 143 14.66 21.71 -6.26
C GLY A 143 14.84 20.28 -6.77
N TYR A 144 14.15 19.31 -6.17
CA TYR A 144 14.19 17.91 -6.60
C TYR A 144 13.46 17.61 -7.90
N LEU A 145 12.42 18.37 -8.24
CA LEU A 145 11.70 18.21 -9.50
C LEU A 145 12.48 18.76 -10.71
N LYS A 146 13.32 19.78 -10.49
CA LYS A 146 14.22 20.33 -11.53
C LYS A 146 15.49 19.52 -11.73
N ASP A 147 15.81 18.65 -10.78
CA ASP A 147 16.99 17.80 -10.84
C ASP A 147 16.75 16.70 -11.89
N ASN A 148 17.49 16.76 -13.01
CA ASN A 148 17.37 15.80 -14.11
C ASN A 148 17.95 14.42 -13.75
N GLU A 149 18.48 14.24 -12.54
CA GLU A 149 18.94 12.94 -12.00
C GLU A 149 17.80 12.07 -11.44
N GLN A 150 16.53 12.40 -11.70
CA GLN A 150 15.44 11.53 -11.27
C GLN A 150 15.57 10.14 -11.91
N SER A 151 15.76 9.15 -11.05
CA SER A 151 15.76 7.74 -11.43
C SER A 151 14.33 7.32 -11.77
N ASN A 152 14.15 6.52 -12.82
CA ASN A 152 12.86 5.88 -13.13
C ASN A 152 12.39 4.91 -12.03
N SER A 153 13.22 4.64 -11.01
CA SER A 153 12.93 3.73 -9.90
C SER A 153 12.23 4.40 -8.70
N TYR A 154 12.06 5.72 -8.68
CA TYR A 154 11.20 6.39 -7.69
C TYR A 154 10.41 7.54 -8.31
N GLN A 155 9.28 7.86 -7.69
CA GLN A 155 8.41 8.95 -8.13
C GLN A 155 7.91 9.77 -6.94
N TRP A 156 8.03 11.09 -7.05
CA TRP A 156 7.41 12.02 -6.10
C TRP A 156 5.90 12.05 -6.27
N ILE A 157 5.19 11.97 -5.14
CA ILE A 157 3.74 12.05 -5.05
C ILE A 157 3.40 13.17 -4.09
N ILE A 158 3.10 14.33 -4.65
CA ILE A 158 2.98 15.57 -3.91
C ILE A 158 1.50 15.93 -3.70
N SER A 159 1.16 16.36 -2.49
CA SER A 159 -0.16 16.93 -2.18
C SER A 159 -0.03 18.39 -1.74
N ASN A 160 -0.74 19.29 -2.40
CA ASN A 160 -0.67 20.72 -2.14
C ASN A 160 -2.01 21.25 -1.59
N PRO A 161 -2.08 21.76 -0.35
CA PRO A 161 -0.95 21.99 0.56
C PRO A 161 -0.48 20.74 1.33
N SER A 162 -1.33 19.73 1.44
CA SER A 162 -1.07 18.52 2.25
C SER A 162 -1.95 17.33 1.85
N PHE A 163 -1.69 16.15 2.42
CA PHE A 163 -2.43 14.89 2.21
C PHE A 163 -3.94 15.03 2.46
N GLU A 164 -4.36 16.01 3.26
CA GLU A 164 -5.76 16.36 3.44
C GLU A 164 -6.46 16.75 2.15
N THR A 165 -5.75 17.29 1.18
CA THR A 165 -6.27 17.57 -0.16
C THR A 165 -6.77 16.29 -0.83
N TRP A 166 -6.03 15.19 -0.69
CA TRP A 166 -6.45 13.88 -1.16
C TRP A 166 -7.67 13.36 -0.40
N LEU A 167 -7.67 13.51 0.93
CA LEU A 167 -8.80 13.10 1.76
C LEU A 167 -10.07 13.93 1.47
N PHE A 168 -9.93 15.21 1.15
CA PHE A 168 -11.01 16.11 0.76
C PHE A 168 -11.76 15.59 -0.48
N TYR A 169 -11.03 15.13 -1.50
CA TYR A 169 -11.62 14.65 -2.74
C TYR A 169 -12.45 13.37 -2.61
N HIS A 170 -12.37 12.66 -1.47
CA HIS A 170 -13.31 11.57 -1.15
C HIS A 170 -14.73 12.06 -0.84
N TYR A 171 -14.88 13.33 -0.46
CA TYR A 171 -16.15 13.92 0.00
C TYR A 171 -16.70 14.98 -0.95
N TYR A 172 -15.81 15.72 -1.61
CA TYR A 172 -16.14 16.86 -2.46
C TYR A 172 -15.52 16.72 -3.84
N ASP A 173 -16.22 17.21 -4.85
CA ASP A 173 -15.87 17.17 -6.28
C ASP A 173 -15.18 18.44 -6.77
N GLU A 174 -15.24 19.54 -6.02
CA GLU A 174 -14.60 20.81 -6.34
C GLU A 174 -13.99 21.46 -5.09
N PRO A 175 -12.88 22.22 -5.20
CA PRO A 175 -12.19 22.83 -4.04
C PRO A 175 -12.84 24.12 -3.54
N SER A 176 -14.07 24.44 -3.95
CA SER A 176 -14.78 25.68 -3.59
C SER A 176 -14.94 25.83 -2.07
N ALA A 177 -15.14 24.73 -1.36
CA ALA A 177 -15.17 24.66 0.11
C ALA A 177 -13.82 25.05 0.75
N LEU A 178 -12.71 24.97 0.03
CA LEU A 178 -11.37 25.34 0.52
C LEU A 178 -10.97 26.78 0.14
N SER A 179 -11.84 27.53 -0.53
CA SER A 179 -11.53 28.86 -1.08
C SER A 179 -10.97 29.86 -0.05
N ALA A 180 -11.45 29.83 1.19
CA ALA A 180 -10.95 30.70 2.26
C ALA A 180 -9.45 30.50 2.56
N GLY A 181 -8.92 29.28 2.38
CA GLY A 181 -7.51 28.98 2.58
C GLY A 181 -6.57 29.59 1.54
N LEU A 182 -7.09 30.09 0.40
CA LEU A 182 -6.27 30.76 -0.61
C LEU A 182 -5.67 32.08 -0.11
N ALA A 183 -6.32 32.73 0.87
CA ALA A 183 -5.82 33.95 1.48
C ALA A 183 -4.68 33.71 2.48
N MET A 184 -4.37 32.45 2.82
CA MET A 184 -3.38 32.07 3.80
C MET A 184 -2.00 31.84 3.18
N SER A 185 -0.96 31.94 4.00
CA SER A 185 0.39 31.51 3.63
C SER A 185 0.40 29.99 3.33
N GLU A 186 1.40 29.51 2.62
CA GLU A 186 1.52 28.08 2.27
C GLU A 186 1.55 27.19 3.53
N HIS A 187 2.35 27.59 4.53
CA HIS A 187 2.46 26.92 5.82
C HIS A 187 1.13 26.91 6.59
N ASP A 188 0.47 28.08 6.71
CA ASP A 188 -0.79 28.19 7.45
C ASP A 188 -1.93 27.44 6.75
N ARG A 189 -1.92 27.39 5.40
CA ARG A 189 -2.94 26.71 4.62
C ARG A 189 -2.98 25.21 4.90
N SER A 190 -1.83 24.56 5.08
CA SER A 190 -1.76 23.13 5.44
C SER A 190 -2.49 22.85 6.76
N ASN A 191 -2.17 23.61 7.81
CA ASN A 191 -2.82 23.49 9.12
C ASN A 191 -4.30 23.84 9.05
N TRP A 192 -4.65 24.89 8.31
CA TRP A 192 -6.03 25.30 8.15
C TRP A 192 -6.87 24.23 7.45
N VAL A 193 -6.39 23.62 6.37
CA VAL A 193 -7.13 22.54 5.69
C VAL A 193 -7.38 21.39 6.66
N LYS A 194 -6.37 20.99 7.46
CA LYS A 194 -6.49 19.94 8.48
C LYS A 194 -7.62 20.20 9.47
N GLU A 195 -7.70 21.43 9.98
CA GLU A 195 -8.74 21.85 10.92
C GLU A 195 -10.11 21.98 10.23
N HIS A 196 -10.14 22.61 9.06
CA HIS A 196 -11.35 22.90 8.31
C HIS A 196 -12.06 21.63 7.83
N LEU A 197 -11.33 20.59 7.42
CA LEU A 197 -11.94 19.31 7.07
C LEU A 197 -12.72 18.69 8.24
N ASN A 198 -12.25 18.85 9.47
CA ASN A 198 -12.96 18.34 10.65
C ASN A 198 -14.26 19.12 10.94
N THR A 199 -14.41 20.33 10.42
CA THR A 199 -15.62 21.13 10.61
C THR A 199 -16.66 20.89 9.52
N ILE A 200 -16.21 20.70 8.26
CA ILE A 200 -17.12 20.52 7.12
C ILE A 200 -17.50 19.06 6.85
N ILE A 201 -16.77 18.08 7.39
CA ILE A 201 -17.10 16.65 7.23
C ILE A 201 -17.79 16.14 8.50
N PRO A 202 -19.09 15.79 8.44
CA PRO A 202 -19.81 15.25 9.59
C PRO A 202 -19.15 13.97 10.12
N GLY A 203 -18.78 13.99 11.41
CA GLY A 203 -18.08 12.88 12.05
C GLY A 203 -16.57 12.80 11.74
N GLY A 204 -16.02 13.85 11.11
CA GLY A 204 -14.60 13.99 10.80
C GLY A 204 -14.11 13.11 9.66
N VAL A 205 -12.85 13.32 9.27
CA VAL A 205 -12.20 12.54 8.20
C VAL A 205 -11.92 11.13 8.68
N LYS A 206 -12.59 10.14 8.08
CA LYS A 206 -12.39 8.71 8.38
C LYS A 206 -11.30 8.10 7.49
N THR A 207 -10.05 8.41 7.78
CA THR A 207 -8.90 8.02 6.94
C THR A 207 -8.81 6.52 6.65
N THR A 208 -9.05 5.66 7.66
CA THR A 208 -9.04 4.19 7.51
C THR A 208 -10.19 3.63 6.67
N GLN A 209 -11.17 4.47 6.31
CA GLN A 209 -12.31 4.10 5.49
C GLN A 209 -12.27 4.73 4.10
N ALA A 210 -11.37 5.69 3.87
CA ALA A 210 -11.33 6.47 2.64
C ALA A 210 -11.04 5.59 1.41
N LEU A 211 -10.12 4.61 1.54
CA LEU A 211 -9.75 3.72 0.43
C LEU A 211 -10.94 2.94 -0.18
N TYR A 212 -11.99 2.63 0.60
CA TYR A 212 -13.16 1.90 0.07
C TYR A 212 -13.99 2.71 -0.93
N VAL A 213 -13.80 4.03 -0.99
CA VAL A 213 -14.49 4.94 -1.92
C VAL A 213 -13.49 5.72 -2.79
N VAL A 214 -12.29 5.15 -2.99
CA VAL A 214 -11.17 5.81 -3.66
C VAL A 214 -11.44 6.18 -5.12
N GLU A 215 -12.29 5.43 -5.83
CA GLU A 215 -12.67 5.71 -7.23
C GLU A 215 -13.19 7.16 -7.38
N ARG A 216 -14.01 7.60 -6.42
CA ARG A 216 -14.52 8.99 -6.37
C ARG A 216 -13.39 9.99 -6.18
N ALA A 217 -12.45 9.70 -5.29
CA ALA A 217 -11.32 10.59 -5.03
C ALA A 217 -10.37 10.70 -6.23
N ILE A 218 -10.16 9.60 -6.95
CA ILE A 218 -9.40 9.59 -8.22
C ILE A 218 -10.05 10.53 -9.22
N GLU A 219 -11.36 10.35 -9.48
CA GLU A 219 -12.10 11.18 -10.43
C GLU A 219 -12.05 12.66 -10.04
N ASN A 220 -12.41 12.98 -8.81
CA ASN A 220 -12.45 14.34 -8.31
C ASN A 220 -11.07 15.01 -8.29
N SER A 221 -10.03 14.28 -7.86
CA SER A 221 -8.66 14.80 -7.86
C SER A 221 -8.20 15.10 -9.28
N LYS A 222 -8.49 14.24 -10.27
CA LYS A 222 -8.07 14.43 -11.67
C LYS A 222 -8.82 15.57 -12.33
N ASN A 223 -10.11 15.72 -12.08
CA ASN A 223 -10.93 16.82 -12.62
C ASN A 223 -10.46 18.20 -12.15
N ASN A 224 -9.82 18.27 -10.97
CA ASN A 224 -9.30 19.51 -10.40
C ASN A 224 -7.77 19.57 -10.42
N TYR A 225 -7.12 18.67 -11.15
CA TYR A 225 -5.67 18.58 -11.16
C TYR A 225 -5.05 19.60 -12.11
N SER A 226 -4.09 20.36 -11.61
CA SER A 226 -3.16 21.11 -12.43
C SER A 226 -1.78 21.15 -11.79
N GLU A 227 -0.73 21.16 -12.62
CA GLU A 227 0.66 21.24 -12.16
C GLU A 227 1.49 22.10 -13.11
N HIS A 228 2.64 22.54 -12.64
CA HIS A 228 3.67 23.21 -13.43
C HIS A 228 5.01 22.57 -13.13
N GLU A 229 5.71 22.06 -14.16
CA GLU A 229 7.00 21.36 -14.00
C GLU A 229 6.94 20.22 -12.95
N GLY A 230 5.86 19.43 -12.98
CA GLY A 230 5.63 18.32 -12.04
C GLY A 230 5.23 18.75 -10.62
N PHE A 231 5.13 20.05 -10.34
CA PHE A 231 4.73 20.58 -9.03
C PHE A 231 3.22 20.90 -9.02
N PRO A 232 2.41 20.24 -8.17
CA PRO A 232 0.97 20.47 -8.12
C PRO A 232 0.59 21.90 -7.72
N SER A 233 -0.41 22.44 -8.39
CA SER A 233 -1.06 23.71 -8.02
C SER A 233 -1.75 23.57 -6.66
N VAL A 234 -2.11 24.70 -6.04
CA VAL A 234 -2.84 24.69 -4.76
C VAL A 234 -4.15 23.91 -4.90
N TYR A 235 -4.40 23.00 -3.96
CA TYR A 235 -5.51 22.04 -3.95
C TYR A 235 -5.46 20.95 -5.02
N SER A 236 -4.31 20.76 -5.68
CA SER A 236 -4.02 19.57 -6.48
C SER A 236 -3.22 18.53 -5.69
N THR A 237 -3.39 17.26 -6.04
CA THR A 237 -2.64 16.14 -5.45
C THR A 237 -2.36 15.07 -6.49
N GLN A 238 -1.16 14.48 -6.42
CA GLN A 238 -0.73 13.35 -7.25
C GLN A 238 -1.11 11.98 -6.64
N MET A 239 -1.78 11.94 -5.49
CA MET A 239 -2.16 10.68 -4.83
C MET A 239 -3.06 9.77 -5.69
N HIS A 240 -3.75 10.34 -6.68
CA HIS A 240 -4.51 9.56 -7.66
C HIS A 240 -3.62 8.55 -8.42
N ILE A 241 -2.33 8.84 -8.63
CA ILE A 241 -1.37 7.94 -9.29
C ILE A 241 -1.16 6.66 -8.46
N VAL A 242 -0.90 6.81 -7.15
CA VAL A 242 -0.72 5.68 -6.23
C VAL A 242 -2.02 4.89 -6.09
N ALA A 243 -3.15 5.59 -6.00
CA ALA A 243 -4.46 4.98 -5.90
C ALA A 243 -4.83 4.17 -7.16
N GLU A 244 -4.58 4.71 -8.35
CA GLU A 244 -4.78 4.00 -9.62
C GLU A 244 -3.87 2.78 -9.74
N SER A 245 -2.60 2.89 -9.31
CA SER A 245 -1.67 1.75 -9.24
C SER A 245 -2.20 0.63 -8.33
N ILE A 246 -2.67 0.97 -7.13
CA ILE A 246 -3.31 0.01 -6.22
C ILE A 246 -4.53 -0.66 -6.87
N LEU A 247 -5.44 0.13 -7.44
CA LEU A 247 -6.67 -0.42 -8.04
C LEU A 247 -6.37 -1.32 -9.23
N HIS A 248 -5.38 -0.96 -10.05
CA HIS A 248 -4.95 -1.75 -11.19
C HIS A 248 -4.48 -3.14 -10.76
N GLU A 249 -3.67 -3.22 -9.71
CA GLU A 249 -3.17 -4.49 -9.17
C GLU A 249 -4.25 -5.28 -8.42
N MET A 250 -5.25 -4.60 -7.83
CA MET A 250 -6.35 -5.25 -7.12
C MET A 250 -7.41 -5.87 -8.03
N ASP A 251 -7.66 -5.28 -9.20
CA ASP A 251 -8.68 -5.74 -10.16
C ASP A 251 -10.00 -6.14 -9.46
N GLU A 252 -10.44 -7.39 -9.59
CA GLU A 252 -11.67 -7.89 -8.95
C GLU A 252 -11.60 -7.94 -7.41
N GLU A 253 -10.41 -8.07 -6.80
CA GLU A 253 -10.25 -8.11 -5.33
C GLU A 253 -10.75 -6.82 -4.67
N PHE A 254 -10.63 -5.68 -5.35
CA PHE A 254 -11.13 -4.41 -4.84
C PHE A 254 -12.66 -4.41 -4.71
N SER A 255 -13.35 -4.92 -5.73
CA SER A 255 -14.82 -5.04 -5.72
C SER A 255 -15.28 -6.00 -4.62
N GLN A 256 -14.56 -7.11 -4.43
CA GLN A 256 -14.85 -8.06 -3.36
C GLN A 256 -14.58 -7.45 -1.98
N MET A 257 -13.50 -6.69 -1.81
CA MET A 257 -13.18 -5.96 -0.58
C MET A 257 -14.32 -5.00 -0.19
N LYS A 258 -14.85 -4.24 -1.16
CA LYS A 258 -16.01 -3.35 -0.95
C LYS A 258 -17.24 -4.14 -0.46
N LYS A 259 -17.58 -5.23 -1.14
CA LYS A 259 -18.72 -6.10 -0.79
C LYS A 259 -18.61 -6.66 0.63
N ARG A 260 -17.45 -7.22 1.00
CA ARG A 260 -17.20 -7.76 2.35
C ARG A 260 -17.38 -6.69 3.44
N ARG A 261 -16.94 -5.46 3.17
CA ARG A 261 -17.15 -4.34 4.10
C ARG A 261 -18.63 -4.02 4.26
N GLU A 262 -19.40 -3.99 3.18
CA GLU A 262 -20.85 -3.72 3.22
C GLU A 262 -21.60 -4.80 4.01
N GLU A 263 -21.31 -6.08 3.73
CA GLU A 263 -21.87 -7.22 4.46
C GLU A 263 -21.58 -7.12 5.97
N LYS A 264 -20.34 -6.74 6.33
CA LYS A 264 -19.95 -6.55 7.73
C LYS A 264 -20.70 -5.39 8.39
N ILE A 265 -20.88 -4.28 7.68
CA ILE A 265 -21.65 -3.13 8.18
C ILE A 265 -23.12 -3.51 8.40
N GLU A 266 -23.72 -4.24 7.46
CA GLU A 266 -25.11 -4.70 7.56
C GLU A 266 -25.30 -5.68 8.72
N TYR A 267 -24.38 -6.63 8.88
CA TYR A 267 -24.38 -7.56 10.02
C TYR A 267 -24.42 -6.83 11.37
N TYR A 268 -23.56 -5.83 11.60
CA TYR A 268 -23.55 -5.10 12.87
C TYR A 268 -24.76 -4.20 13.08
N LYS A 269 -25.32 -3.60 12.02
CA LYS A 269 -26.58 -2.86 12.11
C LYS A 269 -27.72 -3.76 12.55
N ASN A 270 -27.78 -4.98 12.01
CA ASN A 270 -28.82 -5.95 12.35
C ASN A 270 -28.66 -6.49 13.77
N LEU A 271 -27.42 -6.68 14.26
CA LEU A 271 -27.15 -7.10 15.62
C LEU A 271 -27.58 -6.05 16.66
N GLY A 272 -27.28 -4.77 16.43
CA GLY A 272 -27.70 -3.68 17.32
C GLY A 272 -29.22 -3.54 17.42
N ASN A 273 -29.94 -3.78 16.33
CA ASN A 273 -31.41 -3.75 16.31
C ASN A 273 -32.07 -4.95 17.03
N GLN A 274 -31.33 -6.03 17.30
CA GLN A 274 -31.81 -7.19 18.03
C GLN A 274 -31.63 -7.06 19.55
N GLU A 275 -30.66 -6.26 20.02
CA GLU A 275 -30.43 -6.00 21.45
C GLU A 275 -31.36 -4.93 22.04
N GLU A 276 -32.03 -4.13 21.20
CA GLU A 276 -33.01 -3.11 21.60
C GLU A 276 -34.48 -3.61 21.62
N ARG A 277 -34.70 -4.91 21.37
CA ARG A 277 -36.03 -5.57 21.43
C ARG A 277 -36.15 -6.49 22.64
#